data_AF-C4IEM3-F1
#
_entry.id   AF-C4IEM3-F1
#
_cell.length_a   1.000
_cell.length_b   1.000
_cell.length_c   1.000
_cell.angle_alpha   90.00
_cell.angle_beta   90.00
_cell.angle_gamma   90.00
#
_symmetry.space_group_name_H-M   'P 1'
#
loop_
_entity.id
_entity.type
_entity.pdbx_description
1 polymer ?
#
loop_
_entity_poly.entity_id
_entity_poly.type
_entity_poly.pdbx_seq_one_letter_code
_entity_poly.pdbx_strand_id
1 'polypeptide(L)'
;MNTNFNKINNTNIYVKTNCSCTPCTKSYLENSDIKNYTYSPIVGKKIYNCVTSSITDCSFNQIFKFTLNSSNSNYTDNSPICIKKIGLSYDYIGLPANVANTSQIYINGKIHKFIPKDIINVGTKNNPIYLFNQLYSDVSLTSECCSANKKVFKKVRISHIGNFYDISGLKLYINGYINCTPFTATSSLSQHVSDLISLSWLGISPSLNFSTQLCYPSSAKRFTITEICNPKLCMDYACPITNYERPIETQTFGTFSASVNFIFSVTSDIYISKLQPMTVITNAIDTNLLT
;
A
#
# COMPACT_ATOMS: atom_id res chain seq x y z
N MET A 1 9.09 19.92 33.08
CA MET A 1 7.74 20.34 33.51
C MET A 1 7.37 21.62 32.78
N ASN A 2 6.07 21.80 32.52
CA ASN A 2 5.39 22.83 31.70
C ASN A 2 5.35 22.62 30.18
N THR A 3 4.31 21.85 29.85
CA THR A 3 3.37 21.92 28.72
C THR A 3 3.22 23.26 28.00
N ASN A 4 3.08 23.19 26.67
CA ASN A 4 1.94 23.79 25.99
C ASN A 4 1.62 23.04 24.69
N PHE A 5 0.45 22.40 24.69
CA PHE A 5 -0.25 21.92 23.51
C PHE A 5 -0.83 23.13 22.77
N ASN A 6 -0.58 23.25 21.47
CA ASN A 6 -1.47 23.99 20.59
C ASN A 6 -2.08 23.03 19.57
N LYS A 7 -3.37 22.82 19.78
CA LYS A 7 -4.33 22.17 18.89
C LYS A 7 -4.66 23.20 17.80
N ILE A 8 -4.39 22.89 16.53
CA ILE A 8 -4.96 23.65 15.41
C ILE A 8 -5.66 22.65 14.49
N ASN A 9 -6.99 22.63 14.61
CA ASN A 9 -7.86 22.21 13.52
C ASN A 9 -7.72 23.24 12.41
N ASN A 10 -7.32 22.82 11.20
CA ASN A 10 -7.96 23.27 9.97
C ASN A 10 -7.51 22.41 8.78
N THR A 11 -8.51 21.91 8.08
CA THR A 11 -8.48 21.31 6.76
C THR A 11 -7.67 22.16 5.78
N ASN A 12 -6.60 21.59 5.22
CA ASN A 12 -6.02 22.08 3.97
C ASN A 12 -5.91 20.91 2.99
N ILE A 13 -6.64 21.10 1.89
CA ILE A 13 -6.67 20.22 0.72
C ILE A 13 -5.30 20.34 0.05
N TYR A 14 -4.57 19.22 -0.05
CA TYR A 14 -3.36 19.17 -0.87
C TYR A 14 -3.71 18.81 -2.31
N VAL A 15 -3.97 19.82 -3.14
CA VAL A 15 -3.90 19.67 -4.59
C VAL A 15 -2.45 19.95 -5.00
N LYS A 16 -1.69 18.90 -5.33
CA LYS A 16 -0.41 19.07 -6.01
C LYS A 16 -0.63 19.01 -7.52
N THR A 17 -0.91 20.16 -8.12
CA THR A 17 -0.65 20.38 -9.53
C THR A 17 0.86 20.50 -9.71
N ASN A 18 1.48 19.58 -10.45
CA ASN A 18 2.74 19.88 -11.14
C ASN A 18 3.04 18.83 -12.20
N CYS A 19 2.85 19.21 -13.46
CA CYS A 19 3.71 18.87 -14.59
C CYS A 19 3.56 19.98 -15.64
N SER A 20 4.03 21.19 -15.33
CA SER A 20 4.43 22.12 -16.39
C SER A 20 5.75 21.60 -16.98
N CYS A 21 5.70 21.13 -18.23
CA CYS A 21 6.85 20.73 -19.02
C CYS A 21 7.72 21.95 -19.35
N THR A 22 8.47 22.44 -18.39
CA THR A 22 9.67 23.23 -18.65
C THR A 22 10.83 22.43 -18.07
N PRO A 23 11.82 22.04 -18.88
CA PRO A 23 13.02 21.39 -18.35
C PRO A 23 13.60 22.35 -17.31
N CYS A 24 13.92 21.84 -16.12
CA CYS A 24 14.66 22.61 -15.14
C CYS A 24 15.85 23.23 -15.86
N THR A 25 15.85 24.56 -16.01
CA THR A 25 17.04 25.30 -16.40
C THR A 25 18.13 24.79 -15.48
N LYS A 26 19.17 24.16 -16.06
CA LYS A 26 20.39 23.85 -15.32
C LYS A 26 20.83 25.19 -14.74
N SER A 27 20.57 25.41 -13.45
CA SER A 27 21.34 26.35 -12.68
C SER A 27 22.75 25.77 -12.73
N TYR A 28 23.54 26.30 -13.65
CA TYR A 28 24.97 26.29 -13.49
C TYR A 28 25.17 26.95 -12.13
N LEU A 29 25.58 26.17 -11.13
CA LEU A 29 26.28 26.73 -10.00
C LEU A 29 27.42 27.51 -10.65
N GLU A 30 27.25 28.83 -10.76
CA GLU A 30 28.40 29.73 -10.85
C GLU A 30 29.37 29.26 -9.78
N ASN A 31 30.65 29.15 -10.14
CA ASN A 31 31.72 28.69 -9.26
C ASN A 31 31.72 29.52 -7.96
N SER A 32 30.86 29.18 -7.02
CA SER A 32 30.88 29.68 -5.67
C SER A 32 32.12 29.04 -5.06
N ASP A 33 33.03 29.91 -4.67
CA ASP A 33 34.34 29.56 -4.13
C ASP A 33 34.16 28.45 -3.09
N ILE A 34 34.81 27.30 -3.30
CA ILE A 34 34.56 26.07 -2.51
C ILE A 34 34.77 26.30 -0.99
N LYS A 35 35.46 27.41 -0.65
CA LYS A 35 35.72 27.90 0.69
C LYS A 35 34.47 28.15 1.54
N ASN A 36 33.31 28.42 0.95
CA ASN A 36 32.07 28.70 1.70
C ASN A 36 31.17 27.47 1.91
N TYR A 37 31.60 26.28 1.48
CA TYR A 37 30.86 25.06 1.76
C TYR A 37 31.23 24.49 3.12
N THR A 38 30.22 24.23 3.94
CA THR A 38 30.39 23.46 5.17
C THR A 38 30.14 21.99 4.86
N TYR A 39 31.16 21.16 5.10
CA TYR A 39 31.06 19.71 4.98
C TYR A 39 30.54 19.13 6.28
N SER A 40 29.27 18.74 6.30
CA SER A 40 28.66 18.13 7.47
C SER A 40 28.67 16.61 7.31
N PRO A 41 29.36 15.85 8.18
CA PRO A 41 29.25 14.41 8.18
C PRO A 41 27.84 14.01 8.64
N ILE A 42 27.17 13.22 7.83
CA ILE A 42 25.89 12.60 8.20
C ILE A 42 26.00 11.09 8.07
N VAL A 43 25.30 10.36 8.93
CA VAL A 43 25.05 8.94 8.68
C VAL A 43 23.77 8.86 7.88
N GLY A 44 23.83 8.26 6.69
CA GLY A 44 22.63 8.07 5.90
C GLY A 44 22.56 6.72 5.20
N LYS A 45 21.36 6.42 4.70
CA LYS A 45 21.02 5.17 4.05
C LYS A 45 21.34 5.31 2.56
N LYS A 46 22.47 4.76 2.12
CA LYS A 46 22.81 4.69 0.70
C LYS A 46 22.03 3.54 0.05
N ILE A 47 21.27 3.83 -1.00
CA ILE A 47 20.58 2.83 -1.84
C ILE A 47 21.52 2.44 -2.99
N TYR A 48 21.74 1.13 -3.19
CA TYR A 48 22.62 0.61 -4.25
C TYR A 48 21.86 0.19 -5.51
N ASN A 49 20.67 -0.38 -5.32
CA ASN A 49 19.82 -0.84 -6.41
C ASN A 49 18.38 -0.87 -5.91
N CYS A 50 17.45 -0.65 -6.83
CA CYS A 50 16.00 -0.66 -6.62
C CYS A 50 15.35 -1.36 -7.81
N VAL A 51 14.31 -2.15 -7.55
CA VAL A 51 13.45 -2.74 -8.57
C VAL A 51 12.01 -2.59 -8.13
N THR A 52 11.15 -2.25 -9.07
CA THR A 52 9.70 -2.24 -8.88
C THR A 52 9.11 -3.41 -9.65
N SER A 53 8.19 -4.13 -9.03
CA SER A 53 7.46 -5.22 -9.68
C SER A 53 5.98 -5.11 -9.32
N SER A 54 5.10 -5.40 -10.27
CA SER A 54 3.66 -5.34 -10.07
C SER A 54 3.00 -6.65 -10.43
N ILE A 55 2.07 -7.09 -9.58
CA ILE A 55 1.16 -8.19 -9.89
C ILE A 55 -0.27 -7.66 -9.82
N THR A 56 -1.13 -8.13 -10.72
CA THR A 56 -2.55 -7.81 -10.74
C THR A 56 -3.32 -9.10 -10.86
N ASP A 57 -4.41 -9.17 -10.11
CA ASP A 57 -5.34 -10.29 -10.12
C ASP A 57 -6.77 -9.77 -10.11
N CYS A 58 -7.66 -10.52 -10.74
CA CYS A 58 -9.07 -10.17 -10.84
C CYS A 58 -9.87 -11.17 -10.01
N SER A 59 -10.88 -10.66 -9.32
CA SER A 59 -11.71 -11.48 -8.47
C SER A 59 -12.72 -12.28 -9.28
N PHE A 60 -13.20 -13.39 -8.71
CA PHE A 60 -14.47 -13.96 -9.13
C PHE A 60 -15.63 -13.06 -8.69
N ASN A 61 -16.75 -13.16 -9.39
CA ASN A 61 -17.97 -12.40 -9.08
C ASN A 61 -18.52 -12.80 -7.71
N GLN A 62 -18.54 -11.86 -6.78
CA GLN A 62 -19.07 -12.05 -5.43
C GLN A 62 -20.42 -11.37 -5.27
N ILE A 63 -21.31 -11.99 -4.50
CA ILE A 63 -22.66 -11.46 -4.27
C ILE A 63 -22.66 -10.69 -2.94
N PHE A 64 -23.03 -9.41 -3.01
CA PHE A 64 -23.22 -8.58 -1.82
C PHE A 64 -24.65 -8.10 -1.72
N LYS A 65 -25.18 -8.11 -0.50
CA LYS A 65 -26.42 -7.43 -0.16
C LYS A 65 -26.10 -5.97 0.17
N PHE A 66 -26.80 -5.06 -0.50
CA PHE A 66 -26.72 -3.63 -0.30
C PHE A 66 -27.96 -3.14 0.41
N THR A 67 -27.76 -2.26 1.39
CA THR A 67 -28.82 -1.56 2.12
C THR A 67 -28.80 -0.10 1.72
N LEU A 68 -29.97 0.45 1.38
CA LEU A 68 -30.08 1.86 1.05
C LEU A 68 -29.76 2.74 2.27
N ASN A 69 -29.12 3.88 2.02
CA ASN A 69 -28.75 4.81 3.09
C ASN A 69 -29.92 5.70 3.55
N SER A 70 -31.04 5.68 2.83
CA SER A 70 -32.24 6.45 3.14
C SER A 70 -33.48 5.76 2.60
N SER A 71 -34.61 5.96 3.27
CA SER A 71 -35.92 5.59 2.77
C SER A 71 -36.46 6.69 1.85
N ASN A 72 -37.23 6.29 0.84
CA ASN A 72 -37.94 7.21 -0.04
C ASN A 72 -39.29 6.59 -0.41
N SER A 73 -40.37 7.34 -0.28
CA SER A 73 -41.73 6.89 -0.63
C SER A 73 -41.89 6.56 -2.12
N ASN A 74 -41.01 7.08 -2.98
CA ASN A 74 -41.03 6.84 -4.41
C ASN A 74 -40.40 5.49 -4.80
N TYR A 75 -39.74 4.80 -3.87
CA TYR A 75 -39.23 3.45 -4.11
C TYR A 75 -40.38 2.45 -3.97
N THR A 76 -40.76 1.81 -5.08
CA THR A 76 -41.77 0.74 -5.05
C THR A 76 -41.10 -0.62 -5.03
N ASP A 77 -41.68 -1.58 -4.31
CA ASP A 77 -41.17 -2.95 -4.24
C ASP A 77 -41.05 -3.58 -5.64
N ASN A 78 -40.06 -4.45 -5.84
CA ASN A 78 -39.72 -5.10 -7.11
C ASN A 78 -39.30 -4.16 -8.25
N SER A 79 -38.97 -2.90 -7.96
CA SER A 79 -38.47 -1.97 -8.98
C SER A 79 -37.07 -2.34 -9.46
N PRO A 80 -36.78 -2.20 -10.77
CA PRO A 80 -35.45 -2.46 -11.30
C PRO A 80 -34.42 -1.48 -10.73
N ILE A 81 -33.21 -1.99 -10.50
CA ILE A 81 -32.06 -1.21 -10.06
C ILE A 81 -31.21 -0.84 -11.28
N CYS A 82 -30.84 0.44 -11.42
CA CYS A 82 -29.83 0.87 -12.38
C CYS A 82 -28.61 1.41 -11.62
N ILE A 83 -27.46 0.75 -11.74
CA ILE A 83 -26.21 1.19 -11.11
C ILE A 83 -25.52 2.20 -12.02
N LYS A 84 -25.17 3.37 -11.46
CA LYS A 84 -24.46 4.45 -12.18
C LYS A 84 -23.02 4.59 -11.73
N LYS A 85 -22.77 4.48 -10.41
CA LYS A 85 -21.44 4.63 -9.84
C LYS A 85 -21.21 3.58 -8.77
N ILE A 86 -19.97 3.16 -8.71
CA ILE A 86 -19.45 2.18 -7.77
C ILE A 86 -18.28 2.80 -7.02
N GLY A 87 -18.09 2.40 -5.77
CA GLY A 87 -16.94 2.80 -4.98
C GLY A 87 -16.69 1.84 -3.83
N LEU A 88 -15.49 1.91 -3.26
CA LEU A 88 -15.13 1.21 -2.05
C LEU A 88 -14.30 2.12 -1.15
N SER A 89 -14.24 1.79 0.13
CA SER A 89 -13.30 2.36 1.09
C SER A 89 -12.79 1.26 1.98
N TYR A 90 -11.57 1.42 2.49
CA TYR A 90 -10.97 0.55 3.49
C TYR A 90 -9.99 1.35 4.32
N ASP A 91 -9.71 0.86 5.52
CA ASP A 91 -8.75 1.49 6.43
C ASP A 91 -7.33 1.04 6.12
N TYR A 92 -7.14 -0.25 5.84
CA TYR A 92 -5.82 -0.82 5.54
C TYR A 92 -5.89 -2.10 4.72
N ILE A 93 -4.89 -2.34 3.87
CA ILE A 93 -4.65 -3.63 3.22
C ILE A 93 -3.19 -4.03 3.50
N GLY A 94 -2.98 -5.27 3.94
CA GLY A 94 -1.64 -5.75 4.23
C GLY A 94 -1.53 -7.27 4.34
N LEU A 95 -0.30 -7.71 4.55
CA LEU A 95 0.06 -9.09 4.85
C LEU A 95 -0.20 -9.37 6.34
N PRO A 96 -0.80 -10.50 6.71
CA PRO A 96 -1.04 -10.82 8.12
C PRO A 96 0.23 -11.28 8.84
N ALA A 97 0.48 -10.74 10.05
CA ALA A 97 1.73 -10.96 10.79
C ALA A 97 1.95 -12.40 11.28
N ASN A 98 0.87 -13.17 11.44
CA ASN A 98 0.90 -14.58 11.85
C ASN A 98 1.31 -15.53 10.71
N VAL A 99 1.43 -15.02 9.48
CA VAL A 99 1.80 -15.82 8.31
C VAL A 99 3.32 -15.84 8.22
N ALA A 100 3.90 -16.99 8.58
CA ALA A 100 5.32 -17.22 8.54
C ALA A 100 5.92 -16.84 7.17
N ASN A 101 6.68 -15.75 7.14
CA ASN A 101 7.51 -15.19 6.06
C ASN A 101 7.74 -16.14 4.88
N THR A 102 6.81 -16.14 3.93
CA THR A 102 6.91 -16.94 2.70
C THR A 102 7.75 -16.24 1.62
N SER A 103 8.04 -14.96 1.83
CA SER A 103 9.01 -14.19 1.05
C SER A 103 10.43 -14.62 1.42
N GLN A 104 11.15 -15.17 0.44
CA GLN A 104 12.48 -15.76 0.60
C GLN A 104 13.49 -15.04 -0.30
N ILE A 105 14.66 -14.72 0.26
CA ILE A 105 15.79 -14.15 -0.46
C ILE A 105 16.83 -15.25 -0.64
N TYR A 106 17.26 -15.49 -1.88
CA TYR A 106 18.31 -16.45 -2.19
C TYR A 106 19.62 -15.73 -2.50
N ILE A 107 20.60 -15.89 -1.62
CA ILE A 107 21.95 -15.34 -1.77
C ILE A 107 22.95 -16.48 -1.64
N ASN A 108 23.73 -16.73 -2.70
CA ASN A 108 24.75 -17.80 -2.71
C ASN A 108 24.19 -19.17 -2.25
N GLY A 109 22.95 -19.50 -2.63
CA GLY A 109 22.29 -20.75 -2.24
C GLY A 109 21.75 -20.80 -0.81
N LYS A 110 21.89 -19.72 -0.02
CA LYS A 110 21.32 -19.60 1.33
C LYS A 110 20.02 -18.79 1.29
N ILE A 111 19.06 -19.21 2.12
CA ILE A 111 17.78 -18.54 2.30
C ILE A 111 17.91 -17.52 3.43
N HIS A 112 17.61 -16.26 3.15
CA HIS A 112 17.39 -15.23 4.15
C HIS A 112 15.90 -14.92 4.22
N LYS A 113 15.36 -14.87 5.43
CA LYS A 113 13.96 -14.53 5.68
C LYS A 113 13.81 -13.02 5.81
N PHE A 114 12.74 -12.48 5.25
CA PHE A 114 12.29 -11.15 5.60
C PHE A 114 11.68 -11.13 7.01
N ILE A 115 11.64 -9.95 7.61
CA ILE A 115 10.98 -9.65 8.88
C ILE A 115 9.99 -8.51 8.60
N PRO A 116 8.75 -8.58 9.09
CA PRO A 116 7.78 -7.49 9.01
C PRO A 116 8.30 -6.21 9.64
N LYS A 117 7.96 -5.07 9.04
CA LYS A 117 8.17 -3.74 9.58
C LYS A 117 6.87 -2.94 9.48
N ASP A 118 6.76 -1.90 10.31
CA ASP A 118 5.63 -0.97 10.30
C ASP A 118 4.31 -1.72 10.51
N ILE A 119 4.33 -2.63 11.50
CA ILE A 119 3.21 -3.48 11.87
C ILE A 119 2.10 -2.62 12.48
N ILE A 120 0.89 -2.73 11.94
CA ILE A 120 -0.28 -1.97 12.37
C ILE A 120 -1.30 -2.93 13.00
N ASN A 121 -1.81 -2.57 14.17
CA ASN A 121 -2.94 -3.28 14.78
C ASN A 121 -4.25 -2.77 14.17
N VAL A 122 -4.96 -3.64 13.45
CA VAL A 122 -6.29 -3.39 12.87
C VAL A 122 -7.41 -4.11 13.62
N GLY A 123 -7.06 -4.84 14.68
CA GLY A 123 -8.01 -5.53 15.55
C GLY A 123 -8.48 -4.65 16.72
N THR A 124 -9.25 -5.26 17.62
CA THR A 124 -9.65 -4.59 18.86
C THR A 124 -8.55 -4.69 19.91
N LYS A 125 -8.65 -3.89 20.98
CA LYS A 125 -7.71 -3.95 22.11
C LYS A 125 -7.62 -5.36 22.73
N ASN A 126 -8.73 -6.10 22.77
CA ASN A 126 -8.80 -7.42 23.40
C ASN A 126 -8.48 -8.56 22.42
N ASN A 127 -8.64 -8.33 21.12
CA ASN A 127 -8.31 -9.27 20.05
C ASN A 127 -7.49 -8.53 18.97
N PRO A 128 -6.19 -8.29 19.21
CA PRO A 128 -5.35 -7.57 18.27
C PRO A 128 -5.10 -8.41 17.02
N ILE A 129 -5.15 -7.76 15.87
CA ILE A 129 -4.85 -8.35 14.55
C ILE A 129 -3.83 -7.44 13.90
N TYR A 130 -2.73 -8.02 13.43
CA TYR A 130 -1.60 -7.26 12.93
C TYR A 130 -1.42 -7.46 11.43
N LEU A 131 -1.41 -6.35 10.70
CA LEU A 131 -1.08 -6.30 9.28
C LEU A 131 0.19 -5.49 9.05
N PHE A 132 0.90 -5.78 7.98
CA PHE A 132 2.08 -5.03 7.56
C PHE A 132 2.14 -4.94 6.03
N ASN A 133 2.87 -3.94 5.53
CA ASN A 133 3.13 -3.80 4.10
C ASN A 133 4.62 -3.59 3.79
N GLN A 134 5.46 -3.55 4.82
CA GLN A 134 6.89 -3.40 4.67
C GLN A 134 7.63 -4.61 5.25
N LEU A 135 8.65 -5.04 4.55
CA LEU A 135 9.50 -6.18 4.88
C LEU A 135 10.96 -5.74 4.82
N TYR A 136 11.80 -6.29 5.70
CA TYR A 136 13.23 -6.10 5.60
C TYR A 136 14.03 -7.33 6.01
N SER A 137 15.26 -7.43 5.53
CA SER A 137 16.19 -8.48 5.94
C SER A 137 17.60 -7.90 6.02
N ASP A 138 18.24 -8.08 7.18
CA ASP A 138 19.64 -7.75 7.35
C ASP A 138 20.49 -8.94 6.93
N VAL A 139 21.30 -8.72 5.89
CA VAL A 139 22.16 -9.73 5.31
C VAL A 139 23.59 -9.49 5.76
N SER A 140 24.18 -10.50 6.40
CA SER A 140 25.61 -10.56 6.69
C SER A 140 26.24 -11.72 5.93
N LEU A 141 27.23 -11.40 5.09
CA LEU A 141 27.93 -12.39 4.27
C LEU A 141 29.31 -12.68 4.87
N THR A 142 29.66 -13.96 4.95
CA THR A 142 31.04 -14.39 5.21
C THR A 142 31.89 -14.09 3.98
N SER A 143 33.11 -13.58 4.16
CA SER A 143 34.00 -13.29 3.03
C SER A 143 34.34 -14.56 2.25
N GLU A 144 34.11 -14.54 0.94
CA GLU A 144 34.68 -15.53 0.03
C GLU A 144 36.18 -15.22 -0.08
N CYS A 145 37.03 -16.06 0.51
CA CYS A 145 38.48 -15.81 0.52
C CYS A 145 39.13 -15.89 -0.87
N CYS A 146 38.49 -16.49 -1.89
CA CYS A 146 39.19 -16.90 -3.12
C CYS A 146 38.34 -16.86 -4.40
N SER A 147 37.63 -15.77 -4.71
CA SER A 147 36.86 -15.67 -5.97
C SER A 147 37.67 -14.96 -7.07
N ALA A 148 38.14 -15.72 -8.07
CA ALA A 148 38.99 -15.26 -9.18
C ALA A 148 38.31 -14.27 -10.15
N ASN A 149 36.98 -14.12 -10.09
CA ASN A 149 36.22 -13.17 -10.89
C ASN A 149 35.56 -12.11 -9.99
N LYS A 150 36.26 -10.98 -9.76
CA LYS A 150 35.74 -9.83 -9.00
C LYS A 150 34.75 -9.02 -9.85
N LYS A 151 33.57 -9.57 -10.12
CA LYS A 151 32.46 -8.74 -10.62
C LYS A 151 32.19 -7.64 -9.59
N VAL A 152 32.01 -6.40 -10.03
CA VAL A 152 31.75 -5.24 -9.15
C VAL A 152 30.44 -5.41 -8.38
N PHE A 153 29.47 -6.07 -9.00
CA PHE A 153 28.17 -6.38 -8.41
C PHE A 153 27.84 -7.87 -8.48
N LYS A 154 27.14 -8.36 -7.45
CA LYS A 154 26.56 -9.71 -7.38
C LYS A 154 25.04 -9.63 -7.45
N LYS A 155 24.42 -10.59 -8.17
CA LYS A 155 22.97 -10.71 -8.29
C LYS A 155 22.39 -11.46 -7.09
N VAL A 156 21.21 -11.04 -6.65
CA VAL A 156 20.39 -11.67 -5.63
C VAL A 156 19.03 -11.93 -6.24
N ARG A 157 18.52 -13.14 -6.06
CA ARG A 157 17.15 -13.47 -6.44
C ARG A 157 16.26 -13.33 -5.22
N ILE A 158 15.13 -12.68 -5.42
CA ILE A 158 14.09 -12.53 -4.41
C ILE A 158 12.84 -13.21 -4.97
N SER A 159 12.21 -14.03 -4.15
CA SER A 159 11.01 -14.78 -4.52
C SER A 159 9.98 -14.63 -3.41
N HIS A 160 8.78 -14.25 -3.81
CA HIS A 160 7.61 -14.17 -2.96
C HIS A 160 6.70 -15.30 -3.38
N ILE A 161 6.44 -16.21 -2.45
CA ILE A 161 5.63 -17.39 -2.70
C ILE A 161 4.46 -17.36 -1.71
N GLY A 162 3.22 -17.60 -2.12
CA GLY A 162 2.10 -17.74 -1.18
C GLY A 162 1.78 -16.50 -0.35
N ASN A 163 2.06 -15.30 -0.87
CA ASN A 163 1.61 -14.07 -0.23
C ASN A 163 0.10 -13.92 -0.44
N PHE A 164 -0.64 -13.73 0.65
CA PHE A 164 -2.06 -13.35 0.65
C PHE A 164 -2.25 -12.08 1.47
N TYR A 165 -3.28 -11.32 1.11
CA TYR A 165 -3.57 -10.03 1.71
C TYR A 165 -4.93 -10.07 2.38
N ASP A 166 -5.00 -9.35 3.49
CA ASP A 166 -6.24 -9.09 4.20
C ASP A 166 -6.52 -7.59 4.18
N ILE A 167 -7.81 -7.25 4.17
CA ILE A 167 -8.32 -5.89 4.13
C ILE A 167 -9.13 -5.61 5.40
N SER A 168 -8.89 -4.45 6.00
CA SER A 168 -9.61 -3.98 7.18
C SER A 168 -10.56 -2.82 6.82
N GLY A 169 -11.76 -2.84 7.39
CA GLY A 169 -12.73 -1.74 7.26
C GLY A 169 -13.35 -1.60 5.87
N LEU A 170 -13.42 -2.69 5.09
CA LEU A 170 -13.97 -2.66 3.74
C LEU A 170 -15.46 -2.29 3.76
N LYS A 171 -15.79 -1.22 3.03
CA LYS A 171 -17.16 -0.79 2.76
C LYS A 171 -17.34 -0.61 1.26
N LEU A 172 -18.46 -1.10 0.76
CA LEU A 172 -18.82 -0.98 -0.65
C LEU A 172 -19.94 0.05 -0.79
N TYR A 173 -19.86 0.87 -1.84
CA TYR A 173 -20.81 1.93 -2.15
C TYR A 173 -21.33 1.78 -3.56
N ILE A 174 -22.64 1.90 -3.71
CA ILE A 174 -23.31 1.93 -5.00
C ILE A 174 -24.23 3.15 -5.04
N ASN A 175 -24.15 3.90 -6.13
CA ASN A 175 -25.10 4.96 -6.46
C ASN A 175 -25.80 4.62 -7.77
N GLY A 176 -27.08 4.92 -7.84
CA GLY A 176 -27.89 4.53 -8.98
C GLY A 176 -29.27 5.15 -8.97
N TYR A 177 -30.20 4.51 -9.68
CA TYR A 177 -31.60 4.88 -9.71
C TYR A 177 -32.51 3.69 -9.46
N ILE A 178 -33.61 3.95 -8.75
CA ILE A 178 -34.78 3.08 -8.58
C ILE A 178 -35.97 3.90 -9.04
N ASN A 179 -36.71 3.45 -10.06
CA ASN A 179 -37.80 4.23 -10.67
C ASN A 179 -37.44 5.70 -10.97
N CYS A 180 -36.28 5.92 -11.60
CA CYS A 180 -35.73 7.26 -11.89
C CYS A 180 -35.41 8.13 -10.66
N THR A 181 -35.58 7.60 -9.43
CA THR A 181 -35.21 8.29 -8.19
C THR A 181 -33.80 7.88 -7.79
N PRO A 182 -32.87 8.83 -7.56
CA PRO A 182 -31.50 8.50 -7.21
C PRO A 182 -31.40 7.87 -5.83
N PHE A 183 -30.52 6.87 -5.68
CA PHE A 183 -30.23 6.25 -4.40
C PHE A 183 -28.71 6.16 -4.16
N THR A 184 -28.37 6.02 -2.88
CA THR A 184 -27.07 5.52 -2.41
C THR A 184 -27.32 4.32 -1.52
N ALA A 185 -26.54 3.26 -1.73
CA ALA A 185 -26.59 2.06 -0.92
C ALA A 185 -25.18 1.64 -0.51
N THR A 186 -25.11 1.01 0.65
CA THR A 186 -23.86 0.50 1.22
C THR A 186 -23.98 -0.97 1.54
N SER A 187 -22.87 -1.67 1.42
CA SER A 187 -22.74 -3.02 1.98
C SER A 187 -21.71 -2.99 3.08
N SER A 188 -22.13 -3.37 4.29
CA SER A 188 -21.23 -3.61 5.41
C SER A 188 -20.96 -5.10 5.51
N LEU A 189 -19.70 -5.48 5.44
CA LEU A 189 -19.25 -6.86 5.58
C LEU A 189 -19.15 -7.30 7.05
N SER A 190 -19.96 -6.68 7.91
CA SER A 190 -19.99 -6.81 9.37
C SER A 190 -20.46 -8.18 9.88
N GLN A 191 -20.52 -9.20 9.02
CA GLN A 191 -20.72 -10.59 9.40
C GLN A 191 -19.42 -11.25 9.88
N HIS A 192 -18.27 -10.61 9.68
CA HIS A 192 -16.99 -11.08 10.20
C HIS A 192 -16.74 -10.49 11.60
N VAL A 193 -16.37 -11.37 12.54
CA VAL A 193 -16.10 -11.08 13.97
C VAL A 193 -14.98 -10.03 14.13
N SER A 194 -14.22 -9.81 13.06
CA SER A 194 -13.32 -8.69 12.85
C SER A 194 -13.72 -8.00 11.54
N ASP A 195 -13.62 -6.67 11.45
CA ASP A 195 -13.68 -5.92 10.18
C ASP A 195 -12.55 -6.29 9.19
N LEU A 196 -11.87 -7.41 9.42
CA LEU A 196 -10.83 -8.01 8.61
C LEU A 196 -11.43 -9.06 7.68
N ILE A 197 -11.13 -8.94 6.39
CA ILE A 197 -11.59 -9.83 5.34
C ILE A 197 -10.37 -10.29 4.57
N SER A 198 -10.22 -11.59 4.35
CA SER A 198 -9.17 -12.06 3.45
C SER A 198 -9.58 -11.82 2.00
N LEU A 199 -8.68 -11.34 1.15
CA LEU A 199 -9.00 -11.07 -0.26
C LEU A 199 -9.47 -12.32 -1.01
N SER A 200 -9.13 -13.51 -0.53
CA SER A 200 -9.66 -14.79 -1.03
C SER A 200 -11.19 -14.89 -0.95
N TRP A 201 -11.82 -14.29 0.06
CA TRP A 201 -13.28 -14.18 0.16
C TRP A 201 -13.88 -13.29 -0.91
N LEU A 202 -13.10 -12.31 -1.40
CA LEU A 202 -13.51 -11.48 -2.52
C LEU A 202 -13.34 -12.22 -3.85
N GLY A 203 -12.78 -13.44 -3.85
CA GLY A 203 -12.49 -14.22 -5.05
C GLY A 203 -11.14 -13.92 -5.68
N ILE A 204 -10.24 -13.21 -4.99
CA ILE A 204 -8.86 -12.95 -5.43
C ILE A 204 -7.98 -14.15 -5.04
N SER A 205 -6.99 -14.50 -5.86
CA SER A 205 -6.10 -15.63 -5.60
C SER A 205 -5.41 -15.49 -4.23
N PRO A 206 -5.42 -16.55 -3.40
CA PRO A 206 -4.75 -16.57 -2.11
C PRO A 206 -3.22 -16.72 -2.23
N SER A 207 -2.65 -16.72 -3.43
CA SER A 207 -1.22 -16.93 -3.65
C SER A 207 -0.69 -16.08 -4.79
N LEU A 208 -0.30 -14.85 -4.46
CA LEU A 208 0.35 -13.94 -5.40
C LEU A 208 1.86 -14.19 -5.37
N ASN A 209 2.34 -14.87 -6.41
CA ASN A 209 3.74 -15.24 -6.56
C ASN A 209 4.44 -14.30 -7.52
N PHE A 210 5.60 -13.76 -7.13
CA PHE A 210 6.47 -13.05 -8.05
C PHE A 210 7.93 -13.24 -7.68
N SER A 211 8.83 -13.06 -8.66
CA SER A 211 10.27 -13.17 -8.45
C SER A 211 10.97 -12.03 -9.17
N THR A 212 11.98 -11.47 -8.52
CA THR A 212 12.77 -10.37 -9.06
C THR A 212 14.26 -10.55 -8.76
N GLN A 213 15.09 -9.70 -9.33
CA GLN A 213 16.53 -9.70 -9.13
C GLN A 213 17.04 -8.31 -8.75
N LEU A 214 17.92 -8.27 -7.75
CA LEU A 214 18.66 -7.07 -7.36
C LEU A 214 20.16 -7.33 -7.45
N CYS A 215 20.92 -6.24 -7.53
CA CYS A 215 22.38 -6.28 -7.50
C CYS A 215 22.89 -5.59 -6.24
N TYR A 216 23.84 -6.21 -5.54
CA TYR A 216 24.56 -5.59 -4.43
C TYR A 216 26.05 -5.46 -4.76
N PRO A 217 26.77 -4.47 -4.18
CA PRO A 217 28.20 -4.36 -4.37
C PRO A 217 28.92 -5.59 -3.80
N SER A 218 29.80 -6.21 -4.57
CA SER A 218 30.51 -7.43 -4.14
C SER A 218 31.42 -7.21 -2.92
N SER A 219 31.79 -5.96 -2.63
CA SER A 219 32.53 -5.56 -1.44
C SER A 219 31.67 -5.42 -0.18
N ALA A 220 30.33 -5.42 -0.31
CA ALA A 220 29.43 -5.27 0.82
C ALA A 220 29.37 -6.58 1.63
N LYS A 221 29.95 -6.54 2.84
CA LYS A 221 29.83 -7.63 3.83
C LYS A 221 28.51 -7.61 4.60
N ARG A 222 27.89 -6.44 4.69
CA ARG A 222 26.60 -6.21 5.36
C ARG A 222 25.76 -5.22 4.58
N PHE A 223 24.47 -5.50 4.44
CA PHE A 223 23.47 -4.63 3.83
C PHE A 223 22.07 -5.05 4.28
N THR A 224 21.12 -4.15 4.10
CA THR A 224 19.70 -4.37 4.37
C THR A 224 18.95 -4.39 3.05
N ILE A 225 18.15 -5.44 2.83
CA ILE A 225 17.14 -5.46 1.77
C ILE A 225 15.84 -4.96 2.39
N THR A 226 15.17 -4.02 1.74
CA THR A 226 13.84 -3.54 2.15
C THR A 226 12.89 -3.71 0.98
N GLU A 227 11.70 -4.20 1.27
CA GLU A 227 10.56 -4.31 0.36
C GLU A 227 9.40 -3.49 0.92
N ILE A 228 8.75 -2.72 0.06
CA ILE A 228 7.53 -1.98 0.37
C ILE A 228 6.45 -2.44 -0.60
N CYS A 229 5.43 -3.12 -0.07
CA CYS A 229 4.25 -3.52 -0.79
C CYS A 229 3.20 -2.41 -0.75
N ASN A 230 2.70 -2.04 -1.93
CA ASN A 230 1.65 -1.05 -2.12
C ASN A 230 0.42 -1.75 -2.71
N PRO A 231 -0.37 -2.46 -1.88
CA PRO A 231 -1.59 -3.12 -2.31
C PRO A 231 -2.70 -2.10 -2.58
N LYS A 232 -3.48 -2.34 -3.65
CA LYS A 232 -4.63 -1.53 -4.06
C LYS A 232 -5.76 -2.44 -4.49
N LEU A 233 -6.94 -2.20 -3.93
CA LEU A 233 -8.18 -2.86 -4.32
C LEU A 233 -9.08 -1.85 -5.02
N CYS A 234 -9.66 -2.26 -6.15
CA CYS A 234 -10.64 -1.48 -6.90
C CYS A 234 -11.89 -2.33 -7.13
N MET A 235 -13.06 -1.68 -7.15
CA MET A 235 -14.29 -2.30 -7.65
C MET A 235 -14.38 -2.04 -9.15
N ASP A 236 -14.41 -3.09 -9.96
CA ASP A 236 -14.40 -2.96 -11.42
C ASP A 236 -15.82 -2.73 -11.97
N TYR A 237 -16.75 -3.61 -11.58
CA TYR A 237 -18.17 -3.45 -11.91
C TYR A 237 -19.07 -4.01 -10.81
N ALA A 238 -20.33 -3.58 -10.85
CA ALA A 238 -21.41 -4.15 -10.05
C ALA A 238 -22.67 -4.29 -10.90
N CYS A 239 -23.31 -5.46 -10.84
CA CYS A 239 -24.52 -5.79 -11.58
C CYS A 239 -25.63 -6.21 -10.60
N PRO A 240 -26.80 -5.57 -10.59
CA PRO A 240 -27.91 -6.01 -9.76
C PRO A 240 -28.34 -7.43 -10.13
N ILE A 241 -28.58 -8.27 -9.12
CA ILE A 241 -29.11 -9.63 -9.27
C ILE A 241 -30.57 -9.68 -8.86
N THR A 242 -30.94 -8.88 -7.85
CA THR A 242 -32.33 -8.72 -7.42
C THR A 242 -32.82 -7.29 -7.66
N ASN A 243 -34.13 -7.16 -7.76
CA ASN A 243 -34.81 -5.87 -7.76
C ASN A 243 -34.79 -5.26 -6.35
N TYR A 244 -35.24 -4.01 -6.24
CA TYR A 244 -35.44 -3.36 -4.94
C TYR A 244 -36.44 -4.14 -4.08
N GLU A 245 -36.02 -4.48 -2.87
CA GLU A 245 -36.85 -5.06 -1.83
C GLU A 245 -37.15 -3.98 -0.79
N ARG A 246 -38.43 -3.71 -0.56
CA ARG A 246 -38.85 -2.77 0.49
C ARG A 246 -38.41 -3.28 1.88
N PRO A 247 -38.18 -2.37 2.85
CA PRO A 247 -37.93 -2.80 4.22
C PRO A 247 -39.13 -3.61 4.75
N ILE A 248 -38.83 -4.77 5.32
CA ILE A 248 -39.76 -5.54 6.17
C ILE A 248 -39.77 -4.94 7.59
N GLU A 249 -40.72 -5.31 8.45
CA GLU A 249 -40.93 -4.69 9.78
C GLU A 249 -39.66 -4.61 10.67
N THR A 250 -38.70 -5.51 10.46
CA THR A 250 -37.43 -5.57 11.20
C THR A 250 -36.31 -4.70 10.62
N GLN A 251 -36.53 -4.01 9.51
CA GLN A 251 -35.52 -3.22 8.79
C GLN A 251 -35.98 -1.78 8.55
N THR A 252 -35.07 -0.83 8.68
CA THR A 252 -35.37 0.60 8.47
C THR A 252 -35.28 1.00 6.99
N PHE A 253 -34.44 0.32 6.22
CA PHE A 253 -34.15 0.68 4.82
C PHE A 253 -34.29 -0.53 3.90
N GLY A 254 -34.68 -0.26 2.65
CA GLY A 254 -34.80 -1.30 1.63
C GLY A 254 -33.44 -1.82 1.18
N THR A 255 -33.47 -2.95 0.49
CA THR A 255 -32.26 -3.69 0.12
C THR A 255 -32.31 -4.20 -1.31
N PHE A 256 -31.16 -4.59 -1.85
CA PHE A 256 -31.04 -5.39 -3.08
C PHE A 256 -29.71 -6.15 -3.05
N SER A 257 -29.58 -7.17 -3.89
CA SER A 257 -28.32 -7.90 -4.06
C SER A 257 -27.69 -7.58 -5.40
N ALA A 258 -26.36 -7.44 -5.42
CA ALA A 258 -25.59 -7.22 -6.64
C ALA A 258 -24.37 -8.13 -6.68
N SER A 259 -24.04 -8.58 -7.89
CA SER A 259 -22.77 -9.22 -8.22
C SER A 259 -21.72 -8.13 -8.36
N VAL A 260 -20.58 -8.27 -7.70
CA VAL A 260 -19.50 -7.31 -7.68
C VAL A 260 -18.20 -8.00 -8.08
N ASN A 261 -17.42 -7.33 -8.93
CA ASN A 261 -16.09 -7.77 -9.32
C ASN A 261 -15.03 -6.79 -8.79
N PHE A 262 -13.89 -7.32 -8.39
CA PHE A 262 -12.77 -6.54 -7.91
C PHE A 262 -11.50 -6.78 -8.73
N ILE A 263 -10.71 -5.72 -8.86
CA ILE A 263 -9.33 -5.81 -9.36
C ILE A 263 -8.42 -5.50 -8.18
N PHE A 264 -7.48 -6.41 -7.92
CA PHE A 264 -6.46 -6.24 -6.92
C PHE A 264 -5.09 -6.15 -7.56
N SER A 265 -4.32 -5.14 -7.18
CA SER A 265 -2.96 -4.97 -7.65
C SER A 265 -2.02 -4.72 -6.49
N VAL A 266 -0.82 -5.28 -6.57
CA VAL A 266 0.25 -5.02 -5.62
C VAL A 266 1.46 -4.56 -6.41
N THR A 267 1.96 -3.37 -6.07
CA THR A 267 3.29 -2.93 -6.50
C THR A 267 4.27 -3.15 -5.36
N SER A 268 5.35 -3.88 -5.60
CA SER A 268 6.43 -4.10 -4.64
C SER A 268 7.67 -3.34 -5.08
N ASP A 269 8.11 -2.40 -4.24
CA ASP A 269 9.37 -1.66 -4.39
C ASP A 269 10.43 -2.29 -3.49
N ILE A 270 11.44 -2.91 -4.11
CA ILE A 270 12.49 -3.62 -3.39
C ILE A 270 13.83 -2.97 -3.64
N TYR A 271 14.56 -2.65 -2.57
CA TYR A 271 15.85 -1.99 -2.68
C TYR A 271 16.88 -2.50 -1.68
N ILE A 272 18.15 -2.42 -2.09
CA ILE A 272 19.30 -2.76 -1.25
C ILE A 272 19.92 -1.49 -0.72
N SER A 273 20.19 -1.47 0.58
CA SER A 273 20.74 -0.31 1.25
C SER A 273 21.81 -0.65 2.28
N LYS A 274 22.64 0.34 2.61
CA LYS A 274 23.58 0.25 3.72
C LYS A 274 23.67 1.61 4.41
N LEU A 275 23.66 1.58 5.74
CA LEU A 275 24.00 2.74 6.55
C LEU A 275 25.50 2.98 6.44
N GLN A 276 25.88 4.17 6.01
CA GLN A 276 27.27 4.57 5.94
C GLN A 276 27.42 6.07 6.19
N PRO A 277 28.58 6.52 6.69
CA PRO A 277 28.94 7.92 6.68
C PRO A 277 28.88 8.47 5.26
N MET A 278 28.26 9.63 5.12
CA MET A 278 28.19 10.42 3.90
C MET A 278 28.56 11.85 4.25
N THR A 279 29.14 12.56 3.29
CA THR A 279 29.37 13.99 3.44
C THR A 279 28.34 14.69 2.58
N VAL A 280 27.56 15.59 3.19
CA VAL A 280 26.66 16.48 2.45
C VAL A 280 27.29 17.86 2.42
N ILE A 281 27.20 18.47 1.24
CA ILE A 281 27.64 19.82 0.99
C ILE A 281 26.43 20.71 1.22
N THR A 282 26.53 21.62 2.19
CA THR A 282 25.49 22.63 2.45
C THR A 282 26.05 24.02 2.19
N ASN A 283 25.27 24.88 1.54
CA ASN A 283 25.57 26.31 1.45
C ASN A 283 25.11 26.95 2.76
N ALA A 284 26.03 27.58 3.49
CA ALA A 284 25.63 28.56 4.48
C ALA A 284 25.08 29.76 3.71
N ILE A 285 23.78 30.04 3.83
CA ILE A 285 23.26 31.35 3.46
C ILE A 285 23.70 32.28 4.59
N ASP A 286 24.61 33.19 4.27
CA ASP A 286 25.03 34.24 5.20
C ASP A 286 23.81 35.13 5.50
N THR A 287 23.24 34.98 6.70
CA THR A 287 22.04 35.70 7.13
C THR A 287 22.26 37.20 7.33
N ASN A 288 23.48 37.70 7.09
CA ASN A 288 23.82 39.12 7.15
C ASN A 288 23.42 39.93 5.90
N LEU A 289 22.77 39.30 4.91
CA LEU A 289 22.20 39.98 3.74
C LEU A 289 20.69 40.25 3.85
N LEU A 290 20.10 40.08 5.04
CA LEU A 290 18.67 40.34 5.31
C LEU A 290 18.41 41.52 6.28
N THR A 291 19.36 42.42 6.44
CA THR A 291 19.15 43.74 7.08
C THR A 291 19.18 44.86 6.08
#